data_AF-A0A3C1PQV4-F1
#
_entry.id   AF-A0A3C1PQV4-F1
#
_cell.length_a   1.000
_cell.length_b   1.000
_cell.length_c   1.000
_cell.angle_alpha   90.00
_cell.angle_beta   90.00
_cell.angle_gamma   90.00
#
_symmetry.space_group_name_H-M   'P 1'
#
loop_
_entity.id
_entity.type
_entity.pdbx_description
1 polymer ?
#
loop_
_entity_poly.entity_id
_entity_poly.type
_entity_poly.pdbx_seq_one_letter_code
_entity_poly.pdbx_strand_id
1 'polypeptide(L)'
;KMKDTPLLIHTNTNDEDVNVLEVEHLIKSLKADGKKFEYEIFNEIPGGHSFDRMDSQQATEIRFKIYKFLNARLNPPTPFKNVKEMRKAAYRF
;
A
#
# COMPACT_ATOMS: atom_id res chain seq x y z
N LYS A 1 3.94 5.66 -21.43
CA LYS A 1 3.95 4.17 -21.31
C LYS A 1 3.15 3.63 -20.11
N MET A 2 2.93 4.38 -19.02
CA MET A 2 2.24 3.90 -17.80
C MET A 2 0.86 4.57 -17.58
N LYS A 3 0.25 5.16 -18.62
CA LYS A 3 -0.98 5.97 -18.48
C LYS A 3 -2.12 5.14 -17.89
N ASP A 4 -2.33 3.95 -18.44
CA ASP A 4 -3.45 3.08 -18.08
C ASP A 4 -3.12 2.06 -16.99
N THR A 5 -1.85 1.99 -16.57
CA THR A 5 -1.41 1.10 -15.49
C THR A 5 -1.99 1.60 -14.16
N PRO A 6 -2.80 0.80 -13.44
CA PRO A 6 -3.26 1.14 -12.10
C PRO A 6 -2.06 1.34 -11.16
N LEU A 7 -2.14 2.33 -10.29
CA LEU A 7 -1.07 2.65 -9.34
C LEU A 7 -1.65 2.92 -7.96
N LEU A 8 -1.02 2.31 -6.95
CA LEU A 8 -1.22 2.56 -5.53
C LEU A 8 0.13 2.98 -4.93
N ILE A 9 0.16 4.07 -4.17
CA ILE A 9 1.37 4.57 -3.50
C ILE A 9 1.11 4.62 -1.99
N HIS A 10 1.95 3.97 -1.21
CA HIS A 10 1.95 4.11 0.24
C HIS A 10 3.31 4.66 0.69
N THR A 11 3.30 5.55 1.68
CA THR A 11 4.52 6.06 2.33
C THR A 11 4.22 6.40 3.78
N ASN A 12 5.26 6.51 4.61
CA ASN A 12 5.15 6.83 6.02
C ASN A 12 6.01 8.06 6.34
N THR A 13 5.55 8.96 7.21
CA THR A 13 6.28 10.23 7.48
C THR A 13 7.56 10.03 8.30
N ASN A 14 7.71 8.90 8.99
CA ASN A 14 8.92 8.52 9.72
C ASN A 14 9.78 7.47 8.97
N ASP A 15 9.65 7.39 7.63
CA ASP A 15 10.55 6.59 6.81
C ASP A 15 11.92 7.30 6.71
N GLU A 16 12.93 6.67 7.33
CA GLU A 16 14.30 7.19 7.37
C GLU A 16 15.13 6.80 6.13
N ASP A 17 14.68 5.80 5.36
CA ASP A 17 15.39 5.30 4.18
C ASP A 17 14.96 6.03 2.91
N VAL A 18 13.67 6.36 2.79
CA VAL A 18 13.11 7.14 1.69
C VAL A 18 12.29 8.30 2.25
N ASN A 19 12.74 9.52 1.97
CA ASN A 19 12.10 10.70 2.55
C ASN A 19 10.68 10.90 1.97
N VAL A 20 9.71 11.16 2.84
CA VAL A 20 8.31 11.42 2.45
C VAL A 20 8.17 12.53 1.39
N LEU A 21 9.04 13.53 1.40
CA LEU A 21 9.06 14.63 0.43
C LEU A 21 9.26 14.13 -1.01
N GLU A 22 10.05 13.07 -1.21
CA GLU A 22 10.27 12.48 -2.53
C GLU A 22 8.98 11.84 -3.06
N VAL A 23 8.25 11.16 -2.17
CA VAL A 23 6.96 10.55 -2.53
C VAL A 23 5.89 11.62 -2.75
N GLU A 24 5.86 12.68 -1.94
CA GLU A 24 4.97 13.82 -2.17
C GLU A 24 5.24 14.51 -3.52
N HIS A 25 6.51 14.64 -3.90
CA HIS A 25 6.92 15.16 -5.20
C HIS A 25 6.45 14.27 -6.36
N LEU A 26 6.55 12.94 -6.21
CA LEU A 26 6.00 11.98 -7.18
C LEU A 26 4.47 12.15 -7.29
N ILE A 27 3.75 12.17 -6.18
CA ILE A 27 2.29 12.34 -6.14
C ILE A 27 1.89 13.65 -6.83
N LYS A 28 2.60 14.76 -6.55
CA LYS A 28 2.35 16.06 -7.18
C LYS A 28 2.56 16.00 -8.69
N SER A 29 3.66 15.39 -9.14
CA SER A 29 3.96 15.23 -10.56
C SER A 29 2.90 14.40 -11.29
N LEU A 30 2.47 13.29 -10.70
CA LEU A 30 1.43 12.42 -11.27
C LEU A 30 0.07 13.11 -11.34
N LYS A 31 -0.28 13.93 -10.33
CA LYS A 31 -1.49 14.76 -10.36
C LYS A 31 -1.43 15.81 -11.46
N ALA A 32 -0.28 16.47 -11.64
CA ALA A 32 -0.08 17.47 -12.69
C ALA A 32 -0.18 16.86 -14.10
N ASP A 33 0.27 15.61 -14.28
CA ASP A 33 0.10 14.82 -15.51
C ASP A 33 -1.34 14.33 -15.73
N GLY A 34 -2.25 14.57 -14.77
CA GLY A 34 -3.65 14.13 -14.86
C GLY A 34 -3.85 12.63 -14.66
N LYS A 35 -2.85 11.89 -14.17
CA LYS A 35 -2.98 10.46 -13.89
C LYS A 35 -3.97 10.23 -12.75
N LYS A 36 -4.82 9.22 -12.90
CA LYS A 36 -5.68 8.70 -11.82
C LYS A 36 -4.95 7.56 -11.10
N PHE A 37 -4.81 7.66 -9.79
CA PHE A 37 -4.13 6.70 -8.93
C PHE A 37 -4.62 6.83 -7.48
N GLU A 38 -4.34 5.82 -6.68
CA GLU A 38 -4.64 5.79 -5.25
C GLU A 38 -3.35 6.04 -4.45
N TYR A 39 -3.44 6.73 -3.32
CA TYR A 39 -2.30 6.90 -2.43
C TYR A 39 -2.73 7.10 -0.97
N GLU A 40 -1.86 6.75 -0.04
CA GLU A 40 -2.01 6.98 1.40
C GLU A 40 -0.66 7.36 2.00
N ILE A 41 -0.62 8.48 2.74
CA ILE A 41 0.55 8.92 3.50
C ILE A 41 0.22 8.64 4.97
N PHE A 42 0.90 7.68 5.56
CA PHE A 42 0.76 7.33 6.96
C PHE A 42 1.57 8.30 7.83
N ASN A 43 1.00 8.72 8.96
CA ASN A 43 1.68 9.62 9.88
C ASN A 43 2.35 8.84 11.02
N GLU A 44 3.67 8.75 10.97
CA GLU A 44 4.55 8.24 12.02
C GLU A 44 4.15 6.87 12.56
N ILE A 45 3.62 5.99 11.70
CA ILE A 45 3.26 4.64 12.16
C ILE A 45 4.52 3.82 12.44
N PRO A 46 4.50 2.90 13.42
CA PRO A 46 5.68 2.11 13.78
C PRO A 46 6.21 1.26 12.63
N GLY A 47 7.54 1.16 12.54
CA GLY A 47 8.24 0.32 11.57
C GLY A 47 8.94 1.07 10.44
N GLY A 48 8.83 2.41 10.38
CA GLY A 48 9.59 3.26 9.45
C GLY A 48 9.46 2.76 8.01
N HIS A 49 10.58 2.53 7.32
CA HIS A 49 10.63 1.98 5.95
C HIS A 49 10.00 0.59 5.77
N SER A 50 9.75 -0.14 6.85
CA SER A 50 9.20 -1.50 6.84
C SER A 50 7.81 -1.60 7.47
N PHE A 51 7.12 -0.49 7.69
CA PHE A 51 5.87 -0.40 8.46
C PHE A 51 4.80 -1.42 8.02
N ASP A 52 4.65 -1.65 6.72
CA ASP A 52 3.65 -2.55 6.13
C ASP A 52 4.08 -4.02 6.13
N ARG A 53 5.34 -4.32 6.47
CA ARG A 53 5.90 -5.68 6.59
C ARG A 53 5.96 -6.18 8.03
N MET A 54 5.72 -5.30 9.01
CA MET A 54 5.71 -5.67 10.43
C MET A 54 4.60 -6.69 10.76
N ASP A 55 4.77 -7.43 11.86
CA ASP A 55 3.67 -8.22 12.45
C ASP A 55 2.84 -7.38 13.43
N SER A 56 2.23 -6.33 12.91
CA SER A 56 1.24 -5.52 13.63
C SER A 56 -0.13 -5.66 12.98
N GLN A 57 -1.18 -5.31 13.73
CA GLN A 57 -2.53 -5.22 13.19
C GLN A 57 -2.58 -4.22 12.02
N GLN A 58 -2.00 -3.03 12.21
CA GLN A 58 -1.95 -1.96 11.21
C GLN A 58 -1.26 -2.43 9.92
N ALA A 59 -0.10 -3.09 10.03
CA ALA A 59 0.61 -3.65 8.87
C ALA A 59 -0.24 -4.70 8.14
N THR A 60 -0.98 -5.53 8.88
CA THR A 60 -1.91 -6.51 8.31
C THR A 60 -3.06 -5.82 7.56
N GLU A 61 -3.62 -4.73 8.10
CA GLU A 61 -4.66 -3.95 7.43
C GLU A 61 -4.13 -3.27 6.16
N ILE A 62 -2.92 -2.73 6.19
CA ILE A 62 -2.26 -2.10 5.04
C ILE A 62 -2.01 -3.12 3.93
N ARG A 63 -1.46 -4.30 4.27
CA ARG A 63 -1.31 -5.41 3.30
C ARG A 63 -2.66 -5.82 2.71
N PHE A 64 -3.71 -5.89 3.52
CA PHE A 64 -5.04 -6.23 3.01
C PHE A 64 -5.56 -5.19 2.00
N LYS A 65 -5.31 -3.89 2.23
CA LYS A 65 -5.60 -2.83 1.24
C LYS A 65 -4.86 -3.07 -0.08
N ILE A 66 -3.57 -3.43 -0.03
CA ILE A 66 -2.76 -3.77 -1.22
C ILE A 66 -3.38 -4.95 -1.97
N TYR A 67 -3.73 -6.04 -1.27
CA TYR A 67 -4.38 -7.19 -1.92
C TYR A 67 -5.72 -6.81 -2.53
N LYS A 68 -6.54 -6.00 -1.85
CA LYS A 68 -7.82 -5.53 -2.39
C LYS A 68 -7.63 -4.73 -3.69
N PHE A 69 -6.62 -3.87 -3.73
CA PHE A 69 -6.25 -3.13 -4.93
C PHE A 69 -5.86 -4.06 -6.10
N LEU A 70 -5.02 -5.07 -5.82
CA LEU A 70 -4.61 -6.06 -6.82
C LEU A 70 -5.77 -6.95 -7.30
N ASN A 71 -6.66 -7.36 -6.40
CA ASN A 71 -7.82 -8.21 -6.71
C ASN A 71 -8.72 -7.59 -7.77
N ALA A 72 -8.89 -6.25 -7.75
CA ALA A 72 -9.69 -5.52 -8.73
C ALA A 72 -9.14 -5.59 -10.17
N ARG A 73 -7.88 -6.02 -10.34
CA ARG A 73 -7.17 -5.99 -11.63
C ARG A 73 -6.67 -7.36 -12.09
N LEU A 74 -6.31 -8.23 -11.15
CA LEU A 74 -5.62 -9.50 -11.45
C LEU A 74 -6.52 -10.74 -11.36
N ASN A 75 -7.76 -10.60 -10.86
CA ASN A 75 -8.73 -11.69 -10.70
C ASN A 75 -8.12 -13.00 -10.12
N PRO A 76 -7.52 -12.96 -8.92
CA PRO A 76 -6.88 -14.13 -8.35
C PRO A 76 -7.90 -15.22 -8.03
N PRO A 77 -7.52 -16.52 -8.10
CA PRO A 77 -8.44 -17.63 -7.88
C PRO A 77 -8.98 -17.71 -6.45
N THR A 78 -8.24 -17.17 -5.47
CA THR A 78 -8.58 -17.20 -4.05
C THR A 78 -8.34 -15.82 -3.41
N PRO A 79 -9.22 -14.83 -3.64
CA PRO A 79 -9.08 -13.51 -3.04
C PRO A 79 -9.40 -13.54 -1.54
N PHE A 80 -8.65 -12.79 -0.74
CA PHE A 80 -8.99 -12.57 0.66
C PHE A 80 -10.24 -11.70 0.79
N LYS A 81 -11.22 -12.13 1.59
CA LYS A 81 -12.46 -11.36 1.82
C LYS A 81 -12.33 -10.35 2.95
N ASN A 82 -11.43 -10.61 3.90
CA ASN A 82 -11.20 -9.77 5.07
C ASN A 82 -9.78 -9.97 5.64
N VAL A 83 -9.40 -9.07 6.55
CA VAL A 83 -8.10 -9.08 7.23
C VAL A 83 -7.85 -10.40 7.98
N LYS A 84 -8.90 -10.99 8.58
CA LYS A 84 -8.80 -12.24 9.35
C LYS A 84 -8.42 -13.43 8.46
N GLU A 85 -9.03 -13.55 7.28
CA GLU A 85 -8.68 -14.58 6.29
C GLU A 85 -7.23 -14.44 5.83
N MET A 86 -6.78 -13.22 5.54
CA MET A 86 -5.40 -12.96 5.14
C MET A 86 -4.42 -13.32 6.26
N ARG A 87 -4.71 -12.93 7.52
CA ARG A 87 -3.86 -13.25 8.67
C ARG A 87 -3.81 -14.77 8.92
N LYS A 88 -4.95 -15.46 8.81
CA LYS A 88 -5.00 -16.92 8.89
C LYS A 88 -4.18 -17.59 7.78
N ALA A 89 -4.20 -17.07 6.56
CA ALA A 89 -3.39 -17.61 5.47
C ALA A 89 -1.88 -17.41 5.69
N ALA A 90 -1.47 -16.29 6.29
CA ALA A 90 -0.08 -15.98 6.58
C ALA A 90 0.49 -16.84 7.73
N TYR A 91 -0.28 -17.03 8.80
CA TYR A 91 0.21 -17.66 10.04
C TYR A 91 -0.35 -19.04 10.32
N ARG A 92 -1.35 -19.49 9.56
CA ARG A 92 -2.06 -20.79 9.72
C ARG A 92 -2.85 -20.95 11.04
N PHE A 93 -3.15 -19.85 11.73
CA PHE A 93 -3.97 -19.82 12.96
C PHE A 93 -5.19 -18.90 12.79
#